data_AF-A0A7L4NSR6-F1
#
_entry.id   AF-A0A7L4NSR6-F1
#
_cell.length_a   1.000
_cell.length_b   1.000
_cell.length_c   1.000
_cell.angle_alpha   90.00
_cell.angle_beta   90.00
_cell.angle_gamma   90.00
#
_symmetry.space_group_name_H-M   'P 1'
#
loop_
_entity.id
_entity.type
_entity.pdbx_description
1 polymer ?
#
loop_
_entity_poly.entity_id
_entity_poly.type
_entity_poly.pdbx_seq_one_letter_code
_entity_poly.pdbx_strand_id
1 'polypeptide(L)'
;MYEIFLFSGGVYRFDELKEAVEDVGGVVFKKNLFQISRGSSFLAEEVQVMFIIPEEEEDHIKSLSEEIKGHLEKLDVEDLKKKDLLTYIAVCDALIKSGEWMSRDEIEEGIECPCPAQLCESQELDACIYDELDESLERFCKKNVLKSRKKNITQYYLKEEG
;
A
#
# COMPACT_ATOMS: atom_id res chain seq x y z
N MET A 1 0.01 15.95 3.42
CA MET A 1 -0.61 14.67 3.85
C MET A 1 -0.53 13.66 2.71
N TYR A 2 -0.41 12.35 2.95
CA TYR A 2 -0.37 11.37 1.85
C TYR A 2 -1.77 10.91 1.42
N GLU A 3 -1.95 10.72 0.12
CA GLU A 3 -3.20 10.31 -0.49
C GLU A 3 -3.03 9.07 -1.36
N ILE A 4 -4.09 8.28 -1.48
CA ILE A 4 -4.05 6.97 -2.12
C ILE A 4 -4.71 7.06 -3.48
N PHE A 5 -4.02 6.56 -4.49
CA PHE A 5 -4.50 6.54 -5.86
C PHE A 5 -4.46 5.14 -6.46
N LEU A 6 -5.39 4.91 -7.38
CA LEU A 6 -5.40 3.78 -8.29
C LEU A 6 -5.14 4.29 -9.71
N PHE A 7 -4.03 3.85 -10.29
CA PHE A 7 -3.73 4.04 -11.69
C PHE A 7 -4.22 2.85 -12.50
N SER A 8 -4.78 3.11 -13.68
CA SER A 8 -5.12 2.11 -14.69
C SER A 8 -4.65 2.58 -16.07
N GLY A 9 -3.89 1.80 -16.82
CA GLY A 9 -3.40 2.21 -18.13
C GLY A 9 -2.67 1.10 -18.88
N GLY A 10 -2.09 1.43 -20.04
CA GLY A 10 -1.24 0.49 -20.75
C GLY A 10 0.06 0.20 -19.99
N VAL A 11 0.67 -0.96 -20.23
CA VAL A 11 1.99 -1.31 -19.63
C VAL A 11 3.11 -0.40 -20.17
N TYR A 12 2.92 0.18 -21.36
CA TYR A 12 3.87 1.06 -22.02
C TYR A 12 4.09 2.34 -21.20
N ARG A 13 5.35 2.64 -20.85
CA ARG A 13 5.78 3.79 -20.01
C ARG A 13 5.28 3.77 -18.56
N PHE A 14 4.75 2.65 -18.07
CA PHE A 14 4.37 2.53 -16.66
C PHE A 14 5.57 2.74 -15.71
N ASP A 15 6.76 2.29 -16.08
CA ASP A 15 7.94 2.44 -15.23
C ASP A 15 8.28 3.92 -14.98
N GLU A 16 7.92 4.83 -15.90
CA GLU A 16 8.07 6.28 -15.70
C GLU A 16 7.13 6.81 -14.58
N LEU A 17 5.90 6.29 -14.50
CA LEU A 17 5.00 6.61 -13.40
C LEU A 17 5.53 6.08 -12.07
N LYS A 18 6.10 4.87 -12.08
CA LYS A 18 6.70 4.29 -10.89
C LYS A 18 7.87 5.15 -10.38
N GLU A 19 8.78 5.52 -11.28
CA GLU A 19 9.92 6.40 -10.95
C GLU A 19 9.44 7.75 -10.42
N ALA A 20 8.45 8.37 -11.06
CA ALA A 20 7.90 9.63 -10.59
C ALA A 20 7.25 9.53 -9.20
N VAL A 21 6.52 8.45 -8.92
CA VAL A 21 5.95 8.19 -7.59
C VAL A 21 7.06 8.05 -6.54
N GLU A 22 8.15 7.37 -6.85
CA GLU A 22 9.30 7.22 -5.94
C GLU A 22 10.05 8.54 -5.74
N ASP A 23 10.22 9.35 -6.80
CA ASP A 23 10.90 10.65 -6.77
C ASP A 23 10.16 11.68 -5.88
N VAL A 24 8.83 11.62 -5.84
CA VAL A 24 8.01 12.47 -4.97
C VAL A 24 7.88 11.92 -3.55
N GLY A 25 8.61 10.86 -3.20
CA GLY A 25 8.56 10.23 -1.89
C GLY A 25 7.28 9.41 -1.65
N GLY A 26 6.62 8.99 -2.73
CA GLY A 26 5.48 8.07 -2.73
C GLY A 26 5.90 6.60 -2.74
N VAL A 27 4.92 5.71 -2.59
CA VAL A 27 5.14 4.25 -2.52
C VAL A 27 4.12 3.53 -3.38
N VAL A 28 4.60 2.60 -4.22
CA VAL A 28 3.77 1.71 -5.03
C VAL A 28 3.51 0.39 -4.28
N PHE A 29 2.25 0.09 -3.96
CA PHE A 29 1.88 -1.07 -3.14
C PHE A 29 1.63 -2.36 -3.91
N LYS A 30 1.20 -2.26 -5.17
CA LYS A 30 0.79 -3.43 -5.96
C LYS A 30 0.74 -3.13 -7.45
N LYS A 31 1.37 -3.96 -8.28
CA LYS A 31 1.24 -3.95 -9.75
C LYS A 31 0.46 -5.17 -10.21
N ASN A 32 -0.76 -4.97 -10.72
CA ASN A 32 -1.52 -6.05 -11.38
C ASN A 32 -1.41 -5.88 -12.90
N LEU A 33 -1.03 -6.95 -13.60
CA LEU A 33 -1.03 -7.00 -15.06
C LEU A 33 -2.27 -7.78 -15.53
N PHE A 34 -3.06 -7.16 -16.39
CA PHE A 34 -4.27 -7.74 -16.95
C PHE A 34 -4.13 -7.88 -18.46
N GLN A 35 -4.42 -9.07 -18.97
CA GLN A 35 -4.61 -9.26 -20.41
C GLN A 35 -6.09 -9.09 -20.74
N ILE A 36 -6.42 -8.02 -21.46
CA ILE A 36 -7.74 -7.82 -22.02
C ILE A 36 -7.85 -8.69 -23.27
N SER A 37 -8.78 -9.64 -23.25
CA SER A 37 -9.13 -10.49 -24.40
C SER A 37 -10.61 -10.35 -24.76
N ARG A 38 -10.93 -10.47 -26.05
CA ARG A 38 -12.30 -10.63 -26.55
C ARG A 38 -12.41 -11.98 -27.23
N GLY A 39 -13.02 -12.95 -26.54
CA GLY A 39 -13.06 -14.34 -27.00
C GLY A 39 -11.65 -14.91 -27.05
N SER A 40 -11.24 -15.46 -28.20
CA SER A 40 -9.90 -16.01 -28.43
C SER A 40 -8.87 -14.98 -28.92
N SER A 41 -9.24 -13.70 -29.03
CA SER A 41 -8.36 -12.63 -29.51
C SER A 41 -7.83 -11.77 -28.37
N PHE A 42 -6.51 -11.64 -28.30
CA PHE A 42 -5.81 -10.68 -27.43
C PHE A 42 -6.06 -9.25 -27.92
N LEU A 43 -6.43 -8.34 -27.01
CA LEU A 43 -6.68 -6.93 -27.33
C LEU A 43 -5.57 -6.01 -26.82
N ALA A 44 -5.25 -6.11 -25.52
CA ALA A 44 -4.28 -5.23 -24.87
C ALA A 44 -3.80 -5.83 -23.55
N GLU A 45 -2.62 -5.39 -23.11
CA GLU A 45 -2.18 -5.54 -21.73
C GLU A 45 -2.38 -4.20 -21.00
N GLU A 46 -3.11 -4.26 -19.89
CA GLU A 46 -3.29 -3.14 -18.97
C GLU A 46 -2.56 -3.43 -17.66
N VAL A 47 -2.06 -2.36 -17.05
CA VAL A 47 -1.51 -2.36 -15.70
C VAL A 47 -2.44 -1.58 -14.79
N GLN A 48 -2.66 -2.12 -13.60
CA GLN A 48 -3.41 -1.47 -12.55
C GLN A 48 -2.59 -1.43 -11.29
N VAL A 49 -2.35 -0.22 -10.78
CA VAL A 49 -1.37 0.02 -9.73
C VAL A 49 -1.94 0.92 -8.66
N MET A 50 -1.80 0.49 -7.41
CA MET A 50 -2.17 1.30 -6.25
C MET A 50 -0.91 1.91 -5.64
N PHE A 51 -0.94 3.20 -5.36
CA PHE A 51 0.17 3.92 -4.76
C PHE A 51 -0.29 5.04 -3.84
N ILE A 52 0.62 5.51 -2.97
CA ILE A 52 0.46 6.73 -2.18
C ILE A 52 1.46 7.78 -2.64
N ILE A 53 1.06 9.05 -2.59
CA ILE A 53 1.91 10.21 -2.85
C ILE A 53 1.56 11.35 -1.88
N PRO A 54 2.46 12.32 -1.65
CA PRO A 54 2.10 13.56 -0.97
C PRO A 54 1.00 14.31 -1.73
N GLU A 55 0.04 14.90 -1.02
CA GLU A 55 -1.08 15.65 -1.61
C GLU A 55 -0.60 16.82 -2.49
N GLU A 56 0.55 17.39 -2.16
CA GLU A 56 1.15 18.51 -2.90
C GLU A 56 1.59 18.09 -4.33
N GLU A 57 1.74 16.79 -4.56
CA GLU A 57 2.24 16.20 -5.80
C GLU A 57 1.12 15.56 -6.64
N GLU A 58 -0.15 15.65 -6.20
CA GLU A 58 -1.31 15.11 -6.93
C GLU A 58 -1.34 15.60 -8.39
N ASP A 59 -1.23 16.91 -8.61
CA ASP A 59 -1.32 17.52 -9.94
C ASP A 59 -0.21 17.05 -10.88
N HIS A 60 0.99 16.86 -10.34
CA HIS A 60 2.15 16.38 -11.09
C HIS A 60 1.94 14.93 -11.54
N ILE A 61 1.57 14.04 -10.60
CA ILE A 61 1.37 12.62 -10.89
C ILE A 61 0.14 12.39 -11.78
N LYS A 62 -0.90 13.21 -11.63
CA LYS A 62 -2.06 13.21 -12.52
C LYS A 62 -1.70 13.60 -13.95
N SER A 63 -0.91 14.66 -14.11
CA SER A 63 -0.46 15.12 -15.43
C SER A 63 0.36 14.04 -16.15
N LEU A 64 1.29 13.39 -15.43
CA LEU A 64 2.07 12.27 -15.97
C LEU A 64 1.18 11.08 -16.34
N SER A 65 0.23 10.74 -15.48
CA SER A 65 -0.72 9.65 -15.72
C SER A 65 -1.52 9.86 -17.02
N GLU A 66 -1.98 11.08 -17.26
CA GLU A 66 -2.68 11.45 -18.51
C GLU A 66 -1.73 11.40 -19.72
N GLU A 67 -0.48 11.84 -19.59
CA GLU A 67 0.53 11.81 -20.65
C GLU A 67 0.80 10.37 -21.14
N ILE A 68 0.89 9.42 -20.21
CA ILE A 68 1.07 8.00 -20.52
C ILE A 68 -0.25 7.30 -20.89
N LYS A 69 -1.32 8.08 -21.12
CA LYS A 69 -2.67 7.61 -21.49
C LYS A 69 -3.29 6.67 -20.45
N GLY A 70 -2.90 6.82 -19.20
CA GLY A 70 -3.54 6.16 -18.08
C GLY A 70 -4.61 7.03 -17.44
N HIS A 71 -5.33 6.42 -16.52
CA HIS A 71 -6.35 7.04 -15.70
C HIS A 71 -5.93 6.95 -14.24
N LEU A 72 -6.03 8.07 -13.54
CA LEU A 72 -5.74 8.17 -12.13
C LEU A 72 -7.03 8.41 -11.36
N GLU A 73 -7.36 7.51 -10.45
CA GLU A 73 -8.51 7.61 -9.56
C GLU A 73 -8.01 7.82 -8.13
N LYS A 74 -8.43 8.91 -7.50
CA LYS A 74 -8.24 9.12 -6.06
C LYS A 74 -9.20 8.20 -5.32
N LEU A 75 -8.66 7.32 -4.48
CA LEU A 75 -9.49 6.44 -3.69
C LEU A 75 -10.01 7.20 -2.47
N ASP A 76 -11.32 7.45 -2.45
CA ASP A 76 -11.99 7.96 -1.24
C ASP A 76 -12.10 6.82 -0.24
N VAL A 77 -11.11 6.78 0.64
CA VAL A 77 -11.01 5.76 1.65
C VAL A 77 -11.80 6.27 2.85
N GLU A 78 -13.12 6.01 2.87
CA GLU A 78 -13.99 6.25 4.05
C GLU A 78 -13.21 5.94 5.33
N ASP A 79 -13.24 6.83 6.34
CA ASP A 79 -12.28 6.90 7.45
C ASP A 79 -11.89 5.56 8.12
N LEU A 80 -12.82 4.60 8.16
CA LEU A 80 -12.61 3.23 8.66
C LEU A 80 -11.63 2.38 7.83
N LYS A 81 -11.42 2.70 6.55
CA LYS A 81 -10.45 2.05 5.66
C LYS A 81 -9.14 2.83 5.56
N LYS A 82 -9.14 4.14 5.85
CA LYS A 82 -7.93 4.99 5.81
C LYS A 82 -7.03 4.62 6.98
N LYS A 83 -7.63 4.47 8.17
CA LYS A 83 -6.97 3.93 9.36
C LYS A 83 -6.37 2.54 9.09
N ASP A 84 -7.14 1.62 8.52
CA ASP A 84 -6.65 0.27 8.16
C ASP A 84 -5.44 0.32 7.22
N LEU A 85 -5.45 1.21 6.23
CA LEU A 85 -4.37 1.31 5.26
C LEU A 85 -3.11 1.95 5.84
N LEU A 86 -3.28 2.97 6.69
CA LEU A 86 -2.20 3.60 7.43
C LEU A 86 -1.56 2.64 8.43
N THR A 87 -2.37 1.85 9.15
CA THR A 87 -1.89 0.76 10.00
C THR A 87 -1.17 -0.32 9.18
N TYR A 88 -1.66 -0.65 7.98
CA TYR A 88 -0.99 -1.60 7.09
C TYR A 88 0.42 -1.16 6.71
N ILE A 89 0.59 0.12 6.37
CA ILE A 89 1.90 0.70 6.01
C ILE A 89 2.88 0.53 7.16
N ALA A 90 2.49 0.90 8.39
CA ALA A 90 3.39 0.83 9.54
C ALA A 90 3.77 -0.63 9.91
N VAL A 91 2.82 -1.57 9.81
CA VAL A 91 3.09 -2.99 10.01
C VAL A 91 4.04 -3.53 8.93
N CYS A 92 3.81 -3.15 7.67
CA CYS A 92 4.71 -3.53 6.58
C CYS A 92 6.12 -2.98 6.77
N ASP A 93 6.26 -1.71 7.16
CA ASP A 93 7.57 -1.11 7.45
C ASP A 93 8.33 -1.89 8.53
N ALA A 94 7.67 -2.21 9.66
CA ALA A 94 8.27 -3.01 10.72
C ALA A 94 8.70 -4.41 10.24
N LEU A 95 7.85 -5.11 9.49
CA LEU A 95 8.14 -6.44 8.94
C LEU A 95 9.29 -6.40 7.91
N ILE A 96 9.35 -5.37 7.07
CA ILE A 96 10.41 -5.18 6.08
C ILE A 96 11.75 -4.89 6.77
N LYS A 97 11.75 -4.00 7.77
CA LYS A 97 12.96 -3.65 8.52
C LYS A 97 13.57 -4.84 9.25
N SER A 98 12.74 -5.74 9.79
CA SER A 98 13.26 -6.95 10.45
C SER A 98 13.74 -8.00 9.45
N GLY A 99 13.04 -8.18 8.33
CA GLY A 99 13.29 -9.26 7.38
C GLY A 99 13.04 -10.66 7.94
N GLU A 100 12.43 -10.78 9.12
CA GLU A 100 12.22 -12.03 9.84
C GLU A 100 10.76 -12.20 10.27
N TRP A 101 10.43 -13.38 10.79
CA TRP A 101 9.11 -13.64 11.37
C TRP A 101 8.97 -12.90 12.70
N MET A 102 8.00 -11.99 12.78
CA MET A 102 7.76 -11.19 13.98
C MET A 102 6.47 -11.60 14.68
N SER A 103 6.50 -11.66 16.00
CA SER A 103 5.29 -11.69 16.84
C SER A 103 4.61 -10.33 16.86
N ARG A 104 3.39 -10.28 17.41
CA ARG A 104 2.64 -9.04 17.55
C ARG A 104 3.38 -8.00 18.40
N ASP A 105 4.01 -8.42 19.49
CA ASP A 105 4.75 -7.52 20.39
C ASP A 105 6.03 -7.01 19.72
N GLU A 106 6.73 -7.85 18.95
CA GLU A 106 7.89 -7.43 18.16
C GLU A 106 7.49 -6.42 17.06
N ILE A 107 6.32 -6.58 16.44
CA ILE A 107 5.80 -5.61 15.46
C ILE A 107 5.49 -4.28 16.14
N GLU A 108 4.87 -4.32 17.33
CA GLU A 108 4.60 -3.12 18.13
C GLU A 108 5.89 -2.37 18.47
N GLU A 109 6.90 -3.08 18.97
CA GLU A 109 8.22 -2.50 19.30
C GLU A 109 8.97 -1.99 18.05
N GLY A 110 8.72 -2.58 16.89
CA GLY A 110 9.32 -2.18 15.60
C GLY A 110 8.68 -0.94 14.97
N ILE A 111 7.54 -0.46 15.47
CA ILE A 111 6.90 0.76 14.99
C ILE A 111 7.51 1.97 15.71
N GLU A 112 8.33 2.73 14.99
CA GLU A 112 8.93 3.97 15.51
C GLU A 112 7.88 5.08 15.59
N CYS A 113 7.98 6.00 16.56
CA CYS A 113 7.11 7.17 16.66
C CYS A 113 7.88 8.47 16.31
N PRO A 114 7.33 9.37 15.46
CA PRO A 114 6.05 9.23 14.75
C PRO A 114 6.12 8.07 13.76
N CYS A 115 5.04 7.30 13.71
CA CYS A 115 4.95 6.15 12.80
C CYS A 115 5.09 6.59 11.35
N PRO A 116 5.51 5.71 10.44
CA PRO A 116 5.56 6.03 9.01
C PRO A 116 4.23 6.58 8.47
N ALA A 117 3.13 6.18 9.09
CA ALA A 117 1.78 6.63 8.78
C ALA A 117 1.36 7.97 9.43
N GLN A 118 2.18 8.52 10.34
CA GLN A 118 2.00 9.79 11.06
C GLN A 118 0.58 10.00 11.63
N LEU A 119 -0.05 8.92 12.09
CA LEU A 119 -1.45 8.93 12.53
C LEU A 119 -1.71 9.92 13.67
N CYS A 120 -0.72 10.11 14.56
CA CYS A 120 -0.82 11.05 15.67
C CYS A 120 -0.88 12.52 15.23
N GLU A 121 -0.49 12.84 13.99
CA GLU A 121 -0.54 14.19 13.42
C GLU A 121 -1.82 14.42 12.60
N SER A 122 -2.57 13.36 12.28
CA SER A 122 -3.84 13.43 11.57
C SER A 122 -4.96 13.88 12.51
N GLN A 123 -5.42 15.12 12.36
CA GLN A 123 -6.54 15.69 13.14
C GLN A 123 -7.89 15.00 12.87
N GLU A 124 -7.97 14.17 11.84
CA GLU A 124 -9.18 13.43 11.44
C GLU A 124 -9.31 12.08 12.15
N LEU A 125 -8.21 11.52 12.67
CA LEU A 125 -8.18 10.18 13.25
C LEU A 125 -7.87 10.26 14.75
N ASP A 126 -8.91 10.12 15.57
CA ASP A 126 -8.84 10.18 17.03
C ASP A 126 -8.28 8.86 17.65
N ALA A 127 -7.33 8.20 16.98
CA ALA A 127 -6.81 6.89 17.37
C ALA A 127 -5.40 6.59 16.81
N CYS A 128 -4.62 5.81 17.56
CA CYS A 128 -3.28 5.36 17.24
C CYS A 128 -3.29 4.00 16.51
N ILE A 129 -2.18 3.65 15.85
CA ILE A 129 -1.94 2.31 15.27
C ILE A 129 -2.12 1.23 16.33
N TYR A 130 -1.58 1.48 17.53
CA TYR A 130 -1.59 0.52 18.62
C TYR A 130 -3.02 0.13 19.04
N ASP A 131 -3.99 1.03 18.88
CA ASP A 131 -5.38 0.78 19.26
C ASP A 131 -6.07 -0.28 18.37
N GLU A 132 -5.61 -0.47 17.13
CA GLU A 132 -6.23 -1.38 16.14
C GLU A 132 -5.28 -2.47 15.64
N LEU A 133 -4.08 -2.57 16.20
CA LEU A 133 -3.02 -3.42 15.66
C LEU A 133 -3.48 -4.88 15.54
N ASP A 134 -4.18 -5.39 16.54
CA ASP A 134 -4.67 -6.78 16.56
C ASP A 134 -5.71 -7.04 15.47
N GLU A 135 -6.73 -6.19 15.37
CA GLU A 135 -7.76 -6.32 14.33
C GLU A 135 -7.18 -6.17 12.93
N SER A 136 -6.24 -5.25 12.78
CA SER A 136 -5.56 -4.95 11.52
C SER A 136 -4.71 -6.15 11.06
N LEU A 137 -3.91 -6.73 11.96
CA LEU A 137 -3.11 -7.93 11.66
C LEU A 137 -3.97 -9.10 11.19
N GLU A 138 -5.16 -9.30 11.77
CA GLU A 138 -6.09 -10.32 11.28
C GLU A 138 -6.63 -10.03 9.88
N ARG A 139 -6.96 -8.77 9.57
CA ARG A 139 -7.42 -8.35 8.24
C ARG A 139 -6.30 -8.51 7.19
N PHE A 140 -5.05 -8.19 7.55
CA PHE A 140 -3.90 -8.18 6.62
C PHE A 140 -3.42 -9.56 6.19
N CYS A 141 -3.74 -10.60 6.97
CA CYS A 141 -3.45 -12.00 6.62
C CYS A 141 -4.04 -12.43 5.25
N LYS A 142 -5.02 -11.67 4.73
CA LYS A 142 -5.65 -11.90 3.43
C LYS A 142 -4.98 -11.17 2.27
N LYS A 143 -4.05 -10.25 2.55
CA LYS A 143 -3.61 -9.22 1.59
C LYS A 143 -2.13 -9.22 1.23
N ASN A 144 -1.24 -9.86 2.02
CA ASN A 144 0.16 -10.24 1.70
C ASN A 144 0.99 -10.64 2.94
N VAL A 145 0.42 -10.51 4.15
CA VAL A 145 1.05 -10.96 5.39
C VAL A 145 0.73 -12.45 5.62
N LEU A 146 1.75 -13.28 5.83
CA LEU A 146 1.58 -14.67 6.23
C LEU A 146 1.42 -14.75 7.74
N LYS A 147 0.51 -15.60 8.22
CA LYS A 147 0.32 -15.91 9.64
C LYS A 147 0.67 -17.36 9.91
N SER A 148 1.55 -17.58 10.87
CA SER A 148 1.92 -18.92 11.34
C SER A 148 1.57 -19.06 12.81
N ARG A 149 0.95 -20.18 13.20
CA ARG A 149 0.63 -20.48 14.60
C ARG A 149 1.31 -21.78 15.01
N LYS A 150 2.30 -21.69 15.89
CA LYS A 150 3.00 -22.85 16.48
C LYS A 150 2.98 -22.77 18.00
N LYS A 151 2.46 -23.82 18.67
CA LYS A 151 2.49 -23.96 20.14
C LYS A 151 2.09 -22.68 20.91
N ASN A 152 0.96 -22.07 20.54
CA ASN A 152 0.42 -20.81 21.08
C ASN A 152 1.13 -19.51 20.69
N ILE A 153 2.19 -19.56 19.90
CA ILE A 153 2.85 -18.36 19.37
C ILE A 153 2.30 -18.09 17.97
N THR A 154 1.82 -16.87 17.75
CA THR A 154 1.41 -16.35 16.45
C THR A 154 2.53 -15.45 15.93
N GLN A 155 2.98 -15.71 14.71
CA GLN A 155 4.00 -14.91 14.03
C GLN A 155 3.52 -14.50 12.64
N TYR A 156 4.04 -13.37 12.18
CA TYR A 156 3.70 -12.71 10.93
C TYR A 156 4.95 -12.51 10.08
N TYR A 157 4.80 -12.59 8.77
CA TYR A 157 5.89 -12.37 7.81
C TYR A 157 5.34 -11.76 6.53
N LEU A 158 6.06 -10.81 5.92
CA LEU A 158 5.66 -10.23 4.66
C LEU A 158 6.08 -11.16 3.51
N LYS A 159 5.13 -11.63 2.71
CA LYS A 159 5.44 -12.50 1.57
C LYS A 159 6.23 -11.71 0.51
N GLU A 160 7.43 -12.15 0.17
CA GLU A 160 8.19 -11.62 -0.97
C GLU A 160 7.55 -12.13 -2.29
N GLU A 161 7.30 -11.22 -3.24
CA GLU A 161 6.92 -11.59 -4.60
C GLU A 161 8.19 -12.02 -5.34
N GLY A 162 8.24 -13.30 -5.73
CA GLY A 162 9.31 -13.86 -6.56
C GLY A 162 9.08 -13.64 -8.06
#